data_AF-A0A7S3EUA5-F1
#
_entry.id   AF-A0A7S3EUA5-F1
#
_cell.length_a   1.000
_cell.length_b   1.000
_cell.length_c   1.000
_cell.angle_alpha   90.00
_cell.angle_beta   90.00
_cell.angle_gamma   90.00
#
_symmetry.space_group_name_H-M   'P 1'
#
loop_
_entity.id
_entity.type
_entity.pdbx_description
1 polymer ?
#
loop_
_entity_poly.entity_id
_entity_poly.type
_entity_poly.pdbx_seq_one_letter_code
_entity_poly.pdbx_strand_id
1 'polypeptide(L)'
;CLLVHQPFPLSPRREPSRVVIDLLPSGRDMLEVGYVTDIEGNLDYFRRWVAQSRVLRLVGTPERLEFVHDSAYFVYGGDATDRGNGSERLVRMLVDLKRRHPSRVALIVGNRELNKLRMSAELSDADLKRPIEQISRPHWDEKAPALSEYLEIEAQARGVSVEKLNTRAERLRYMYRHTLGCPNTFELRREELALLRGVSREDISDDDIAQACIADVAPGGPLREYMENAHVACLFGNTLFVHGAVDKMTMRIVPSDTIRFELPESTQRDRDVAAEVCSTPQQWVDSLNAFLRRGLEDHAQRPEWDETRSTRGGESLMALQNRTAMWGRSVISNCYCDGGNITSNVSAGERAKAEAEGENGRAVAYEGVCSDPRDETWASWLREHGVRRVIVGHKPSGDSPAVLSSRYTGVEVLSADTSYSDPQTGDGRGGAVAGILLRGESLDAMHSVVFGVLRDGSVHEATLPTLSGGQDGRGGDPFVGVELADGWWVKARLKKAEPEASYLLCRGEFRTVNYRVVSATEVSALLANAPKIKGQPDEAGYCCTIL
;
A
#
# COMPACT_ATOMS: atom_id res chain seq x y z
N CYS A 1 -34.57 -40.38 -33.61
CA CYS A 1 -35.38 -39.46 -34.45
C CYS A 1 -36.43 -38.79 -33.59
N LEU A 2 -36.70 -37.50 -33.60
CA LEU A 2 -36.06 -36.26 -34.09
C LEU A 2 -37.07 -35.16 -33.66
N LEU A 3 -36.58 -33.97 -33.29
CA LEU A 3 -37.25 -32.65 -33.08
C LEU A 3 -36.91 -32.10 -31.68
N VAL A 4 -35.76 -31.43 -31.46
CA VAL A 4 -35.31 -30.10 -31.94
C VAL A 4 -36.16 -28.97 -31.35
N HIS A 5 -35.73 -28.46 -30.19
CA HIS A 5 -35.97 -27.08 -29.76
C HIS A 5 -34.64 -26.32 -29.83
N GLN A 6 -34.60 -25.26 -30.62
CA GLN A 6 -33.46 -24.36 -30.74
C GLN A 6 -33.35 -23.45 -29.50
N PRO A 7 -32.14 -23.20 -28.96
CA PRO A 7 -31.90 -22.09 -28.07
C PRO A 7 -31.46 -20.83 -28.84
N PHE A 8 -31.85 -19.68 -28.29
CA PHE A 8 -31.42 -18.33 -28.68
C PHE A 8 -29.90 -18.21 -28.76
N PRO A 9 -29.34 -17.40 -29.69
CA PRO A 9 -27.90 -17.18 -29.75
C PRO A 9 -27.44 -16.37 -28.54
N LEU A 10 -26.58 -17.00 -27.73
CA LEU A 10 -25.74 -16.31 -26.77
C LEU A 10 -24.84 -15.33 -27.53
N SER A 11 -24.94 -14.05 -27.17
CA SER A 11 -24.01 -13.00 -27.59
C SER A 11 -22.57 -13.47 -27.32
N PRO A 12 -21.62 -13.30 -28.25
CA PRO A 12 -20.24 -13.65 -28.00
C PRO A 12 -19.72 -12.80 -26.83
N ARG A 13 -19.23 -13.47 -25.77
CA ARG A 13 -18.42 -12.84 -24.74
C ARG A 13 -17.26 -12.15 -25.45
N ARG A 14 -17.27 -10.81 -25.47
CA ARG A 14 -16.12 -10.02 -25.91
C ARG A 14 -14.96 -10.39 -24.99
N GLU A 15 -13.92 -11.03 -25.54
CA GLU A 15 -12.62 -11.09 -24.89
C GLU A 15 -12.19 -9.67 -24.52
N PRO A 16 -11.53 -9.46 -23.37
CA PRO A 16 -10.97 -8.16 -23.05
C PRO A 16 -9.98 -7.80 -24.15
N SER A 17 -10.32 -6.77 -24.93
CA SER A 17 -9.47 -6.19 -25.95
C SER A 17 -8.11 -5.88 -25.32
N ARG A 18 -7.05 -6.55 -25.79
CA ARG A 18 -5.67 -6.18 -25.51
C ARG A 18 -5.49 -4.72 -25.92
N VAL A 19 -5.50 -3.81 -24.96
CA VAL A 19 -4.97 -2.46 -25.15
C VAL A 19 -3.46 -2.64 -25.18
N VAL A 20 -2.91 -2.83 -26.38
CA VAL A 20 -1.48 -2.76 -26.61
C VAL A 20 -1.11 -1.30 -26.43
N ILE A 21 -0.37 -0.99 -25.36
CA ILE A 21 0.29 0.31 -25.24
C ILE A 21 1.32 0.35 -26.38
N ASP A 22 1.15 1.28 -27.33
CA ASP A 22 2.05 1.43 -28.47
C ASP A 22 3.51 1.47 -28.00
N LEU A 23 4.27 0.45 -28.41
CA LEU A 23 5.72 0.39 -28.23
C LEU A 23 6.33 1.46 -29.15
N LEU A 24 6.62 2.64 -28.59
CA LEU A 24 7.38 3.67 -29.31
C LEU A 24 8.78 3.15 -29.67
N PRO A 25 9.37 3.63 -30.78
CA PRO A 25 10.54 3.01 -31.41
C PRO A 25 11.81 3.13 -30.55
N SER A 26 12.63 2.08 -30.64
CA SER A 26 14.00 1.97 -30.13
C SER A 26 14.87 3.16 -30.53
N GLY A 27 15.29 3.94 -29.54
CA GLY A 27 16.24 5.05 -29.70
C GLY A 27 16.69 5.55 -28.34
N ARG A 28 17.79 4.96 -27.83
CA ARG A 28 18.28 4.97 -26.43
C ARG A 28 17.30 4.29 -25.46
N ASP A 29 17.76 3.22 -24.81
CA ASP A 29 16.92 2.47 -23.87
C ASP A 29 16.64 3.33 -22.64
N MET A 30 15.51 4.03 -22.65
CA MET A 30 14.99 4.68 -21.45
C MET A 30 14.83 3.63 -20.35
N LEU A 31 15.29 3.98 -19.16
CA LEU A 31 15.05 3.18 -17.96
C LEU A 31 13.56 3.25 -17.62
N GLU A 32 13.01 2.11 -17.21
CA GLU A 32 11.60 2.00 -16.85
C GLU A 32 11.45 1.33 -15.48
N VAL A 33 10.77 1.99 -14.54
CA VAL A 33 10.49 1.44 -13.20
C VAL A 33 8.99 1.27 -13.04
N GLY A 34 8.50 0.02 -13.04
CA GLY A 34 7.10 -0.25 -12.73
C GLY A 34 6.87 -0.32 -11.22
N TYR A 35 5.72 0.20 -10.78
CA TYR A 35 5.28 0.15 -9.38
C TYR A 35 3.85 -0.37 -9.25
N VAL A 36 3.64 -1.28 -8.29
CA VAL A 36 2.33 -1.76 -7.84
C VAL A 36 2.41 -2.14 -6.36
N THR A 37 1.29 -2.06 -5.65
CA THR A 37 1.19 -2.28 -4.20
C THR A 37 -0.19 -2.82 -3.82
N ASP A 38 -0.34 -3.28 -2.58
CA ASP A 38 -1.64 -3.60 -1.96
C ASP A 38 -2.48 -4.61 -2.79
N ILE A 39 -1.81 -5.57 -3.45
CA ILE A 39 -2.49 -6.65 -4.17
C ILE A 39 -3.25 -7.56 -3.21
N GLU A 40 -2.74 -7.72 -1.98
CA GLU A 40 -3.37 -8.47 -0.90
C GLU A 40 -3.81 -9.88 -1.33
N GLY A 41 -2.95 -10.62 -2.03
CA GLY A 41 -3.21 -11.99 -2.48
C GLY A 41 -4.18 -12.12 -3.65
N ASN A 42 -4.69 -11.03 -4.23
CA ASN A 42 -5.59 -11.07 -5.40
C ASN A 42 -4.78 -11.26 -6.70
N LEU A 43 -4.49 -12.52 -7.04
CA LEU A 43 -3.72 -12.85 -8.25
C LEU A 43 -4.44 -12.50 -9.56
N ASP A 44 -5.77 -12.46 -9.58
CA ASP A 44 -6.50 -12.09 -10.80
C ASP A 44 -6.38 -10.60 -11.09
N TYR A 45 -6.38 -9.75 -10.06
CA TYR A 45 -5.99 -8.35 -10.21
C TYR A 45 -4.54 -8.23 -10.66
N PHE A 46 -3.61 -8.94 -10.00
CA PHE A 46 -2.19 -8.87 -10.34
C PHE A 46 -1.92 -9.28 -11.79
N ARG A 47 -2.57 -10.35 -12.30
CA ARG A 47 -2.48 -10.77 -13.70
C ARG A 47 -2.95 -9.68 -14.66
N ARG A 48 -4.06 -9.00 -14.36
CA ARG A 48 -4.55 -7.88 -15.18
C ARG A 48 -3.61 -6.68 -15.16
N TRP A 49 -3.00 -6.39 -14.02
CA TRP A 49 -1.96 -5.38 -13.91
C TRP A 49 -0.72 -5.75 -14.74
N VAL A 50 -0.21 -6.98 -14.60
CA VAL A 50 0.95 -7.46 -15.37
C VAL A 50 0.66 -7.47 -16.87
N ALA A 51 -0.57 -7.79 -17.29
CA ALA A 51 -0.98 -7.74 -18.70
C ALA A 51 -0.92 -6.32 -19.31
N GLN A 52 -0.95 -5.28 -18.49
CA GLN A 52 -0.79 -3.88 -18.90
C GLN A 52 0.60 -3.31 -18.57
N SER A 53 1.44 -4.09 -17.87
CA SER A 53 2.76 -3.65 -17.45
C SER A 53 3.71 -3.56 -18.64
N ARG A 54 4.54 -2.51 -18.65
CA ARG A 54 5.63 -2.36 -19.63
C ARG A 54 6.93 -3.02 -19.17
N VAL A 55 7.06 -3.29 -17.87
CA VAL A 55 8.29 -3.81 -17.28
C VAL A 55 8.22 -5.31 -16.99
N LEU A 56 7.04 -5.87 -16.72
CA LEU A 56 6.87 -7.26 -16.32
C LEU A 56 5.95 -8.04 -17.25
N ARG A 57 6.21 -9.35 -17.36
CA ARG A 57 5.34 -10.33 -17.98
C ARG A 57 5.29 -11.61 -17.14
N LEU A 58 4.19 -12.35 -17.24
CA LEU A 58 4.07 -13.71 -16.69
C LEU A 58 4.47 -14.74 -17.75
N VAL A 59 5.26 -15.73 -17.35
CA VAL A 59 5.72 -16.83 -18.22
C VAL A 59 5.59 -18.18 -17.51
N GLY A 60 5.46 -19.25 -18.30
CA GLY A 60 5.55 -20.63 -17.82
C GLY A 60 4.34 -21.16 -17.05
N THR A 61 4.47 -22.39 -16.57
CA THR A 61 3.51 -23.06 -15.68
C THR A 61 4.32 -23.92 -14.70
N PRO A 62 4.34 -23.61 -13.39
CA PRO A 62 3.65 -22.50 -12.72
C PRO A 62 4.13 -21.12 -13.23
N GLU A 63 3.26 -20.12 -13.10
CA GLU A 63 3.52 -18.75 -13.54
C GLU A 63 4.74 -18.16 -12.80
N ARG A 64 5.58 -17.44 -13.54
CA ARG A 64 6.76 -16.74 -13.02
C ARG A 64 6.86 -15.35 -13.66
N LEU A 65 7.40 -14.38 -12.91
CA LEU A 65 7.66 -13.03 -13.39
C LEU A 65 8.98 -12.93 -14.16
N GLU A 66 8.96 -12.29 -15.33
CA GLU A 66 10.15 -11.89 -16.07
C GLU A 66 10.10 -10.41 -16.45
N PHE A 67 11.28 -9.79 -16.56
CA PHE A 67 11.40 -8.49 -17.18
C PHE A 67 11.13 -8.57 -18.68
N VAL A 68 10.45 -7.56 -19.22
CA VAL A 68 10.17 -7.46 -20.66
C VAL A 68 11.41 -7.03 -21.45
N HIS A 69 12.33 -6.29 -20.82
CA HIS A 69 13.58 -5.80 -21.41
C HIS A 69 14.66 -5.55 -20.34
N ASP A 70 15.91 -5.30 -20.77
CA ASP A 70 17.05 -5.17 -19.85
C ASP A 70 17.07 -3.88 -19.03
N SER A 71 16.50 -2.80 -19.56
CA SER A 71 16.35 -1.50 -18.87
C SER A 71 15.17 -1.42 -17.89
N ALA A 72 14.52 -2.56 -17.59
CA ALA A 72 13.38 -2.62 -16.69
C ALA A 72 13.81 -2.82 -15.23
N TYR A 73 13.13 -2.10 -14.35
CA TYR A 73 13.19 -2.13 -12.90
C TYR A 73 11.77 -2.31 -12.35
N PHE A 74 11.66 -2.83 -11.13
CA PHE A 74 10.38 -3.06 -10.50
C PHE A 74 10.41 -2.80 -9.00
N VAL A 75 9.37 -2.14 -8.50
CA VAL A 75 9.14 -1.93 -7.08
C VAL A 75 7.76 -2.49 -6.72
N TYR A 76 7.72 -3.41 -5.75
CA TYR A 76 6.49 -3.84 -5.12
C TYR A 76 6.31 -3.12 -3.78
N GLY A 77 5.22 -2.36 -3.62
CA GLY A 77 5.05 -1.37 -2.55
C GLY A 77 4.59 -1.87 -1.18
N GLY A 78 4.40 -3.18 -1.00
CA GLY A 78 3.94 -3.78 0.26
C GLY A 78 2.50 -4.27 0.21
N ASP A 79 2.05 -4.85 1.33
CA ASP A 79 0.72 -5.46 1.49
C ASP A 79 0.41 -6.49 0.40
N ALA A 80 1.28 -7.50 0.32
CA ALA A 80 1.18 -8.61 -0.61
C ALA A 80 0.17 -9.67 -0.19
N THR A 81 -0.12 -9.81 1.10
CA THR A 81 -0.96 -10.91 1.62
C THR A 81 -2.36 -10.48 2.06
N ASP A 82 -3.20 -11.47 2.38
CA ASP A 82 -4.56 -11.39 2.93
C ASP A 82 -5.70 -11.57 1.93
N ARG A 83 -6.35 -10.50 1.45
CA ARG A 83 -7.73 -10.49 0.92
C ARG A 83 -8.01 -11.34 -0.34
N GLY A 84 -7.04 -12.09 -0.86
CA GLY A 84 -7.18 -13.06 -1.94
C GLY A 84 -6.48 -14.38 -1.63
N ASN A 85 -6.89 -15.44 -2.34
CA ASN A 85 -6.39 -16.81 -2.16
C ASN A 85 -5.03 -17.09 -2.83
N GLY A 86 -4.24 -16.07 -3.12
CA GLY A 86 -2.96 -16.17 -3.82
C GLY A 86 -1.79 -15.55 -3.06
N SER A 87 -1.92 -15.36 -1.75
CA SER A 87 -0.93 -14.69 -0.90
C SER A 87 0.43 -15.37 -0.97
N GLU A 88 0.51 -16.67 -0.73
CA GLU A 88 1.78 -17.41 -0.76
C GLU A 88 2.39 -17.45 -2.16
N ARG A 89 1.57 -17.70 -3.17
CA ARG A 89 2.03 -17.73 -4.57
C ARG A 89 2.57 -16.37 -5.01
N LEU A 90 1.91 -15.29 -4.64
CA LEU A 90 2.37 -13.93 -4.95
C LEU A 90 3.72 -13.63 -4.31
N VAL A 91 3.86 -13.83 -2.99
CA VAL A 91 5.14 -13.51 -2.32
C VAL A 91 6.29 -14.36 -2.85
N ARG A 92 6.05 -15.64 -3.18
CA ARG A 92 7.06 -16.51 -3.80
C ARG A 92 7.49 -16.00 -5.19
N MET A 93 6.56 -15.56 -6.02
CA MET A 93 6.88 -14.97 -7.33
C MET A 93 7.70 -13.68 -7.21
N LEU A 94 7.36 -12.82 -6.24
CA LEU A 94 8.07 -11.56 -5.97
C LEU A 94 9.49 -11.81 -5.45
N VAL A 95 9.65 -12.74 -4.51
CA VAL A 95 10.96 -13.14 -3.97
C VAL A 95 11.83 -13.78 -5.04
N ASP A 96 11.29 -14.66 -5.89
CA ASP A 96 12.03 -15.23 -7.01
C ASP A 96 12.56 -14.15 -7.96
N LEU A 97 11.72 -13.17 -8.33
CA LEU A 97 12.14 -12.04 -9.16
C LEU A 97 13.25 -11.22 -8.49
N LYS A 98 13.11 -10.93 -7.18
CA LYS A 98 14.11 -10.21 -6.38
C LYS A 98 15.44 -10.94 -6.31
N ARG A 99 15.45 -12.26 -6.07
CA ARG A 99 16.67 -13.06 -5.98
C ARG A 99 17.43 -13.09 -7.30
N ARG A 100 16.73 -13.14 -8.43
CA ARG A 100 17.36 -13.16 -9.76
C ARG A 100 17.84 -11.78 -10.23
N HIS A 101 17.23 -10.71 -9.72
CA HIS A 101 17.54 -9.34 -10.12
C HIS A 101 17.66 -8.40 -8.89
N PRO A 102 18.62 -8.64 -8.00
CA PRO A 102 18.68 -8.00 -6.69
C PRO A 102 18.87 -6.48 -6.74
N SER A 103 19.51 -5.95 -7.78
CA SER A 103 19.73 -4.51 -7.98
C SER A 103 18.62 -3.81 -8.76
N ARG A 104 17.69 -4.55 -9.39
CA ARG A 104 16.62 -3.99 -10.23
C ARG A 104 15.22 -4.18 -9.65
N VAL A 105 15.11 -4.95 -8.58
CA VAL A 105 13.85 -5.23 -7.90
C VAL A 105 13.96 -4.73 -6.46
N ALA A 106 12.98 -3.94 -6.02
CA ALA A 106 12.79 -3.62 -4.62
C ALA A 106 11.45 -4.16 -4.14
N LEU A 107 11.46 -4.82 -2.99
CA LEU A 107 10.25 -5.21 -2.27
C LEU A 107 10.17 -4.32 -1.03
N ILE A 108 9.00 -3.74 -0.77
CA ILE A 108 8.73 -2.92 0.42
C ILE A 108 7.86 -3.74 1.38
N VAL A 109 8.11 -3.64 2.69
CA VAL A 109 7.21 -4.21 3.70
C VAL A 109 6.03 -3.28 3.95
N GLY A 110 4.83 -3.82 3.93
CA GLY A 110 3.61 -3.15 4.37
C GLY A 110 3.19 -3.61 5.77
N ASN A 111 2.07 -3.06 6.26
CA ASN A 111 1.54 -3.41 7.57
C ASN A 111 1.08 -4.87 7.62
N ARG A 112 0.59 -5.42 6.51
CA ARG A 112 0.11 -6.81 6.43
C ARG A 112 1.21 -7.84 6.45
N GLU A 113 2.44 -7.48 6.10
CA GLU A 113 3.58 -8.38 6.33
C GLU A 113 3.97 -8.35 7.81
N LEU A 114 4.21 -7.15 8.37
CA LEU A 114 4.78 -7.01 9.71
C LEU A 114 3.82 -7.42 10.83
N ASN A 115 2.51 -7.23 10.67
CA ASN A 115 1.54 -7.59 11.70
C ASN A 115 1.42 -9.11 11.92
N LYS A 116 1.84 -9.94 10.96
CA LYS A 116 1.77 -11.40 11.05
C LYS A 116 2.87 -11.98 11.94
N LEU A 117 3.95 -11.24 12.19
CA LEU A 117 4.99 -11.63 13.14
C LEU A 117 4.39 -11.95 14.52
N ARG A 118 3.26 -11.34 14.87
CA ARG A 118 2.50 -11.60 16.10
C ARG A 118 2.01 -13.04 16.24
N MET A 119 1.77 -13.72 15.12
CA MET A 119 1.17 -15.06 15.09
C MET A 119 2.06 -16.10 15.78
N SER A 120 3.38 -15.94 15.75
CA SER A 120 4.30 -16.87 16.43
C SER A 120 4.07 -16.91 17.95
N ALA A 121 3.83 -15.74 18.55
CA ALA A 121 3.64 -15.62 19.99
C ALA A 121 2.16 -15.74 20.41
N GLU A 122 1.22 -15.11 19.69
CA GLU A 122 -0.21 -15.11 20.05
C GLU A 122 -0.94 -16.43 19.75
N LEU A 123 -0.34 -17.31 18.95
CA LEU A 123 -0.87 -18.65 18.64
C LEU A 123 0.03 -19.78 19.17
N SER A 124 0.99 -19.48 20.05
CA SER A 124 1.86 -20.49 20.64
C SER A 124 1.14 -21.33 21.70
N ASP A 125 1.64 -22.53 22.00
CA ASP A 125 1.05 -23.39 23.05
C ASP A 125 1.09 -22.73 24.43
N ALA A 126 2.10 -21.90 24.68
CA ALA A 126 2.20 -21.14 25.92
C ALA A 126 1.09 -20.08 26.01
N ASP A 127 0.76 -19.42 24.90
CA ASP A 127 -0.28 -18.40 24.86
C ASP A 127 -1.70 -18.97 24.91
N LEU A 128 -1.92 -20.14 24.32
CA LEU A 128 -3.20 -20.86 24.41
C LEU A 128 -3.56 -21.26 25.83
N LYS A 129 -2.57 -21.56 26.66
CA LYS A 129 -2.73 -21.92 28.09
C LYS A 129 -2.97 -20.71 29.00
N ARG A 130 -2.79 -19.49 28.49
CA ARG A 130 -3.04 -18.26 29.25
C ARG A 130 -4.55 -18.13 29.54
N PRO A 131 -4.95 -17.71 30.75
CA PRO A 131 -6.33 -17.30 31.02
C PRO A 131 -6.76 -16.21 30.03
N ILE A 132 -7.87 -16.45 29.32
CA ILE A 132 -8.34 -15.58 28.23
C ILE A 132 -8.70 -14.18 28.72
N GLU A 133 -9.12 -14.06 29.98
CA GLU A 133 -9.50 -12.81 30.65
C GLU A 133 -8.30 -11.87 30.84
N GLN A 134 -7.07 -12.41 30.78
CA GLN A 134 -5.85 -11.61 30.84
C GLN A 134 -5.45 -11.03 29.47
N ILE A 135 -6.06 -11.49 28.38
CA ILE A 135 -5.74 -10.99 27.03
C ILE A 135 -6.54 -9.72 26.79
N SER A 136 -5.85 -8.58 26.84
CA SER A 136 -6.45 -7.28 26.61
C SER A 136 -6.99 -7.13 25.19
N ARG A 137 -7.98 -6.24 25.04
CA ARG A 137 -8.47 -5.80 23.72
C ARG A 137 -7.34 -5.16 22.90
N PRO A 138 -7.46 -5.12 21.56
CA PRO A 138 -6.53 -4.36 20.72
C PRO A 138 -6.46 -2.90 21.16
N HIS A 139 -5.26 -2.41 21.48
CA HIS A 139 -5.08 -1.07 22.03
C HIS A 139 -5.33 0.07 21.03
N TRP A 140 -5.40 -0.25 19.73
CA TRP A 140 -5.63 0.69 18.64
C TRP A 140 -7.08 0.73 18.15
N ASP A 141 -7.96 -0.15 18.64
CA ASP A 141 -9.38 -0.15 18.29
C ASP A 141 -10.24 -0.46 19.52
N GLU A 142 -10.78 0.59 20.14
CA GLU A 142 -11.64 0.47 21.32
C GLU A 142 -12.96 -0.25 21.03
N LYS A 143 -13.38 -0.34 19.76
CA LYS A 143 -14.62 -0.99 19.32
C LYS A 143 -14.44 -2.49 19.06
N ALA A 144 -13.20 -2.95 18.91
CA ALA A 144 -12.92 -4.36 18.75
C ALA A 144 -13.24 -5.11 20.08
N PRO A 145 -13.95 -6.25 20.03
CA PRO A 145 -14.21 -7.04 21.21
C PRO A 145 -12.90 -7.61 21.76
N ALA A 146 -12.86 -7.87 23.07
CA ALA A 146 -11.82 -8.71 23.63
C ALA A 146 -11.94 -10.15 23.11
N LEU A 147 -10.85 -10.92 23.17
CA LEU A 147 -10.87 -12.34 22.75
C LEU A 147 -11.88 -13.15 23.58
N SER A 148 -12.00 -12.88 24.88
CA SER A 148 -12.97 -13.55 25.75
C SER A 148 -14.41 -13.30 25.30
N GLU A 149 -14.77 -12.04 25.04
CA GLU A 149 -16.10 -11.65 24.56
C GLU A 149 -16.44 -12.32 23.23
N TYR A 150 -15.48 -12.35 22.29
CA TYR A 150 -15.63 -13.05 21.02
C TYR A 150 -15.89 -14.55 21.21
N LEU A 151 -15.08 -15.22 22.03
CA LEU A 151 -15.21 -16.65 22.27
C LEU A 151 -16.52 -17.00 22.96
N GLU A 152 -16.98 -16.19 23.90
CA GLU A 152 -18.29 -16.37 24.56
C GLU A 152 -19.45 -16.33 23.56
N ILE A 153 -19.46 -15.32 22.68
CA ILE A 153 -20.49 -15.16 21.64
C ILE A 153 -20.49 -16.36 20.69
N GLU A 154 -19.32 -16.74 20.17
CA GLU A 154 -19.19 -17.84 19.21
C GLU A 154 -19.47 -19.20 19.87
N ALA A 155 -19.08 -19.40 21.14
CA ALA A 155 -19.35 -20.62 21.90
C ALA A 155 -20.85 -20.80 22.12
N GLN A 156 -21.55 -19.73 22.51
CA GLN A 156 -23.00 -19.72 22.65
C GLN A 156 -23.70 -20.03 21.32
N ALA A 157 -23.26 -19.39 20.23
CA ALA A 157 -23.83 -19.61 18.89
C ALA A 157 -23.64 -21.04 18.38
N ARG A 158 -22.51 -21.69 18.72
CA ARG A 158 -22.17 -23.05 18.28
C ARG A 158 -22.56 -24.15 19.28
N GLY A 159 -23.11 -23.80 20.45
CA GLY A 159 -23.49 -24.77 21.48
C GLY A 159 -22.31 -25.57 22.05
N VAL A 160 -21.14 -24.94 22.16
CA VAL A 160 -19.91 -25.53 22.72
C VAL A 160 -19.42 -24.70 23.92
N SER A 161 -18.52 -25.24 24.73
CA SER A 161 -17.88 -24.46 25.79
C SER A 161 -16.77 -23.56 25.23
N VAL A 162 -16.48 -22.47 25.94
CA VAL A 162 -15.39 -21.54 25.58
C VAL A 162 -14.04 -22.25 25.55
N GLU A 163 -13.79 -23.16 26.49
CA GLU A 163 -12.54 -23.93 26.58
C GLU A 163 -12.35 -24.83 25.36
N LYS A 164 -13.43 -25.45 24.87
CA LYS A 164 -13.39 -26.28 23.66
C LYS A 164 -13.18 -25.43 22.40
N LEU A 165 -13.71 -24.21 22.39
CA LEU A 165 -13.63 -23.32 21.23
C LEU A 165 -12.28 -22.56 21.15
N ASN A 166 -11.62 -22.34 22.29
CA ASN A 166 -10.32 -21.66 22.40
C ASN A 166 -9.17 -22.50 21.78
N THR A 167 -9.11 -22.49 20.46
CA THR A 167 -8.10 -23.19 19.63
C THR A 167 -7.26 -22.19 18.86
N ARG A 168 -6.12 -22.63 18.30
CA ARG A 168 -5.28 -21.80 17.40
C ARG A 168 -6.09 -21.25 16.23
N ALA A 169 -6.86 -22.12 15.57
CA ALA A 169 -7.68 -21.75 14.44
C ALA A 169 -8.71 -20.68 14.79
N GLU A 170 -9.37 -20.81 15.94
CA GLU A 170 -10.37 -19.83 16.34
C GLU A 170 -9.77 -18.49 16.78
N ARG A 171 -8.63 -18.51 17.49
CA ARG A 171 -7.86 -17.27 17.77
C ARG A 171 -7.40 -16.60 16.47
N LEU A 172 -6.98 -17.37 15.47
CA LEU A 172 -6.61 -16.84 14.16
C LEU A 172 -7.81 -16.21 13.43
N ARG A 173 -9.01 -16.80 13.50
CA ARG A 173 -10.26 -16.19 12.99
C ARG A 173 -10.55 -14.86 13.67
N TYR A 174 -10.43 -14.82 14.99
CA TYR A 174 -10.56 -13.57 15.76
C TYR A 174 -9.55 -12.52 15.28
N MET A 175 -8.27 -12.89 15.12
CA MET A 175 -7.25 -11.97 14.63
C MET A 175 -7.62 -11.39 13.26
N TYR A 176 -7.98 -12.24 12.29
CA TYR A 176 -8.37 -11.81 10.95
C TYR A 176 -9.59 -10.89 10.93
N ARG A 177 -10.61 -11.22 11.74
CA ARG A 177 -11.87 -10.46 11.79
C ARG A 177 -11.73 -9.14 12.54
N HIS A 178 -11.12 -9.15 13.71
CA HIS A 178 -11.19 -8.03 14.66
C HIS A 178 -9.90 -7.22 14.78
N THR A 179 -8.76 -7.77 14.36
CA THR A 179 -7.46 -7.10 14.57
C THR A 179 -6.71 -6.79 13.27
N LEU A 180 -7.02 -7.50 12.17
CA LEU A 180 -6.32 -7.39 10.88
C LEU A 180 -7.22 -6.93 9.71
N GLY A 181 -8.52 -6.73 9.93
CA GLY A 181 -9.45 -6.16 8.94
C GLY A 181 -9.61 -6.98 7.65
N CYS A 182 -9.47 -8.30 7.74
CA CYS A 182 -9.55 -9.23 6.60
C CYS A 182 -10.26 -10.54 6.98
N PRO A 183 -11.57 -10.49 7.31
CA PRO A 183 -12.30 -11.62 7.89
C PRO A 183 -12.38 -12.87 7.00
N ASN A 184 -12.25 -12.71 5.68
CA ASN A 184 -12.35 -13.82 4.72
C ASN A 184 -11.02 -14.58 4.54
N THR A 185 -9.89 -14.04 5.02
CA THR A 185 -8.56 -14.60 4.79
C THR A 185 -8.42 -16.04 5.27
N PHE A 186 -9.10 -16.42 6.35
CA PHE A 186 -9.04 -17.79 6.87
C PHE A 186 -9.49 -18.83 5.82
N GLU A 187 -10.62 -18.60 5.16
CA GLU A 187 -11.14 -19.52 4.14
C GLU A 187 -10.41 -19.36 2.80
N LEU A 188 -9.95 -18.15 2.46
CA LEU A 188 -9.09 -17.95 1.28
C LEU A 188 -7.75 -18.69 1.42
N ARG A 189 -7.20 -18.78 2.64
CA ARG A 189 -6.01 -19.57 2.92
C ARG A 189 -6.30 -21.07 2.79
N ARG A 190 -7.49 -21.54 3.18
CA ARG A 190 -7.92 -22.93 2.93
C ARG A 190 -7.89 -23.27 1.44
N GLU A 191 -8.47 -22.40 0.62
CA GLU A 191 -8.48 -22.54 -0.84
C GLU A 191 -7.04 -22.57 -1.39
N GLU A 192 -6.18 -21.67 -0.94
CA GLU A 192 -4.79 -21.63 -1.40
C GLU A 192 -4.03 -22.91 -1.02
N LEU A 193 -4.15 -23.38 0.23
CA LEU A 193 -3.50 -24.60 0.68
C LEU A 193 -3.97 -25.84 -0.07
N ALA A 194 -5.28 -25.92 -0.35
CA ALA A 194 -5.85 -27.00 -1.16
C ALA A 194 -5.22 -27.03 -2.56
N LEU A 195 -5.12 -25.87 -3.20
CA LEU A 195 -4.47 -25.71 -4.51
C LEU A 195 -2.98 -26.09 -4.47
N LEU A 196 -2.24 -25.63 -3.47
CA LEU A 196 -0.81 -25.90 -3.32
C LEU A 196 -0.52 -27.38 -3.04
N ARG A 197 -1.39 -28.07 -2.31
CA ARG A 197 -1.25 -29.49 -1.97
C ARG A 197 -1.88 -30.42 -3.02
N GLY A 198 -2.64 -29.88 -3.98
CA GLY A 198 -3.35 -30.68 -4.98
C GLY A 198 -4.46 -31.55 -4.39
N VAL A 199 -5.13 -31.07 -3.33
CA VAL A 199 -6.21 -31.78 -2.62
C VAL A 199 -7.50 -30.95 -2.63
N SER A 200 -8.61 -31.53 -2.17
CA SER A 200 -9.86 -30.78 -2.06
C SER A 200 -9.82 -29.81 -0.88
N ARG A 201 -10.63 -28.75 -0.92
CA ARG A 201 -10.73 -27.79 0.19
C ARG A 201 -11.20 -28.44 1.49
N GLU A 202 -12.00 -29.50 1.39
CA GLU A 202 -12.54 -30.26 2.52
C GLU A 202 -11.45 -31.09 3.22
N ASP A 203 -10.35 -31.38 2.53
CA ASP A 203 -9.20 -32.12 3.07
C ASP A 203 -8.22 -31.21 3.84
N ILE A 204 -8.42 -29.90 3.78
CA ILE A 204 -7.63 -28.94 4.56
C ILE A 204 -8.33 -28.70 5.88
N SER A 205 -7.70 -29.08 6.99
CA SER A 205 -8.23 -28.84 8.32
C SER A 205 -8.05 -27.37 8.77
N ASP A 206 -8.75 -26.98 9.82
CA ASP A 206 -8.53 -25.70 10.49
C ASP A 206 -7.11 -25.57 11.08
N ASP A 207 -6.57 -26.68 11.57
CA ASP A 207 -5.22 -26.74 12.13
C ASP A 207 -4.16 -26.61 11.04
N ASP A 208 -4.40 -27.14 9.83
CA ASP A 208 -3.52 -26.92 8.67
C ASP A 208 -3.36 -25.43 8.35
N ILE A 209 -4.46 -24.66 8.43
CA ILE A 209 -4.46 -23.23 8.17
C ILE A 209 -3.66 -22.50 9.25
N ALA A 210 -3.96 -22.78 10.52
CA ALA A 210 -3.25 -22.15 11.63
C ALA A 210 -1.75 -22.45 11.60
N GLN A 211 -1.37 -23.71 11.36
CA GLN A 211 0.02 -24.14 11.27
C GLN A 211 0.73 -23.48 10.08
N ALA A 212 0.06 -23.37 8.93
CA ALA A 212 0.62 -22.69 7.76
C ALA A 212 0.88 -21.20 8.04
N CYS A 213 -0.06 -20.49 8.65
CA CYS A 213 0.13 -19.07 8.98
C CYS A 213 1.27 -18.82 9.97
N ILE A 214 1.47 -19.70 10.97
CA ILE A 214 2.62 -19.63 11.88
C ILE A 214 3.91 -19.94 11.12
N ALA A 215 3.90 -20.97 10.26
CA ALA A 215 5.05 -21.33 9.45
C ALA A 215 5.43 -20.24 8.44
N ASP A 216 4.48 -19.46 7.93
CA ASP A 216 4.71 -18.40 6.95
C ASP A 216 5.69 -17.34 7.48
N VAL A 217 5.63 -17.02 8.77
CA VAL A 217 6.48 -16.01 9.42
C VAL A 217 7.71 -16.58 10.13
N ALA A 218 7.81 -17.90 10.25
CA ALA A 218 9.00 -18.57 10.78
C ALA A 218 10.16 -18.56 9.77
N PRO A 219 11.43 -18.71 10.20
CA PRO A 219 12.57 -18.89 9.29
C PRO A 219 12.31 -19.93 8.19
N GLY A 220 12.49 -19.54 6.93
CA GLY A 220 12.20 -20.37 5.75
C GLY A 220 10.73 -20.36 5.28
N GLY A 221 9.83 -19.69 6.01
CA GLY A 221 8.45 -19.46 5.59
C GLY A 221 8.35 -18.46 4.43
N PRO A 222 7.33 -18.56 3.55
CA PRO A 222 7.19 -17.67 2.39
C PRO A 222 7.10 -16.17 2.75
N LEU A 223 6.38 -15.82 3.82
CA LEU A 223 6.24 -14.42 4.25
C LEU A 223 7.52 -13.92 4.94
N ARG A 224 8.20 -14.80 5.69
CA ARG A 224 9.52 -14.53 6.24
C ARG A 224 10.55 -14.26 5.14
N GLU A 225 10.59 -15.10 4.11
CA GLU A 225 11.48 -14.90 2.96
C GLU A 225 11.19 -13.58 2.24
N TYR A 226 9.92 -13.17 2.13
CA TYR A 226 9.56 -11.85 1.60
C TYR A 226 10.18 -10.73 2.43
N MET A 227 9.95 -10.73 3.75
CA MET A 227 10.47 -9.70 4.66
C MET A 227 12.01 -9.64 4.67
N GLU A 228 12.69 -10.78 4.58
CA GLU A 228 14.15 -10.86 4.49
C GLU A 228 14.71 -10.35 3.15
N ASN A 229 13.89 -10.27 2.11
CA ASN A 229 14.27 -9.71 0.81
C ASN A 229 13.71 -8.29 0.57
N ALA A 230 12.95 -7.77 1.53
CA ALA A 230 12.32 -6.48 1.48
C ALA A 230 13.08 -5.39 2.25
N HIS A 231 12.54 -4.18 2.16
CA HIS A 231 13.01 -2.94 2.74
C HIS A 231 11.82 -2.21 3.38
N VAL A 232 12.07 -1.36 4.37
CA VAL A 232 11.06 -0.41 4.87
C VAL A 232 10.90 0.73 3.87
N ALA A 233 12.01 1.16 3.28
CA ALA A 233 12.06 2.24 2.30
C ALA A 233 13.11 1.93 1.22
N CYS A 234 12.94 2.50 0.03
CA CYS A 234 13.91 2.39 -1.05
C CYS A 234 14.05 3.72 -1.79
N LEU A 235 15.27 4.06 -2.21
CA LEU A 235 15.56 5.17 -3.10
C LEU A 235 16.08 4.62 -4.44
N PHE A 236 15.40 4.97 -5.53
CA PHE A 236 15.92 4.79 -6.88
C PHE A 236 16.07 6.16 -7.53
N GLY A 237 17.33 6.59 -7.69
CA GLY A 237 17.69 7.92 -8.16
C GLY A 237 17.02 9.00 -7.32
N ASN A 238 16.15 9.81 -7.94
CA ASN A 238 15.45 10.90 -7.26
C ASN A 238 14.09 10.52 -6.65
N THR A 239 13.72 9.23 -6.65
CA THR A 239 12.40 8.78 -6.19
C THR A 239 12.49 7.90 -4.94
N LEU A 240 11.74 8.28 -3.91
CA LEU A 240 11.58 7.56 -2.65
C LEU A 240 10.33 6.69 -2.68
N PHE A 241 10.46 5.46 -2.20
CA PHE A 241 9.38 4.50 -2.05
C PHE A 241 9.26 4.13 -0.58
N VAL A 242 8.05 4.26 -0.02
CA VAL A 242 7.66 3.76 1.31
C VAL A 242 6.24 3.20 1.20
N HIS A 243 5.84 2.29 2.09
CA HIS A 243 4.48 1.75 2.01
C HIS A 243 3.41 2.79 2.38
N GLY A 244 3.62 3.53 3.49
CA GLY A 244 2.60 4.43 4.05
C GLY A 244 2.74 5.90 3.64
N ALA A 245 3.57 6.65 4.38
CA ALA A 245 3.82 8.06 4.10
C ALA A 245 5.13 8.54 4.74
N VAL A 246 5.63 9.67 4.23
CA VAL A 246 6.67 10.49 4.88
C VAL A 246 6.09 11.85 5.22
N ASP A 247 6.30 12.32 6.43
CA ASP A 247 5.84 13.64 6.87
C ASP A 247 6.81 14.28 7.86
N LYS A 248 6.44 15.45 8.40
CA LYS A 248 7.24 16.20 9.37
C LYS A 248 7.57 15.40 10.64
N MET A 249 6.76 14.40 10.99
CA MET A 249 6.93 13.58 12.19
C MET A 249 7.76 12.32 11.93
N THR A 250 7.68 11.75 10.73
CA THR A 250 8.44 10.54 10.35
C THR A 250 9.79 10.85 9.73
N MET A 251 9.95 11.99 9.05
CA MET A 251 11.18 12.33 8.35
C MET A 251 12.37 12.28 9.32
N ARG A 252 13.51 11.76 8.86
CA ARG A 252 14.76 11.66 9.63
C ARG A 252 14.75 10.74 10.84
N ILE A 253 13.59 10.29 11.31
CA ILE A 253 13.48 9.48 12.53
C ILE A 253 13.54 7.99 12.20
N VAL A 254 14.44 7.27 12.86
CA VAL A 254 14.43 5.81 12.92
C VAL A 254 14.09 5.37 14.35
N PRO A 255 13.05 4.54 14.54
CA PRO A 255 12.66 4.13 15.88
C PRO A 255 13.76 3.36 16.61
N SER A 256 13.75 3.45 17.95
CA SER A 256 14.56 2.59 18.81
C SER A 256 14.12 1.13 18.70
N ASP A 257 15.07 0.20 18.80
CA ASP A 257 14.78 -1.24 18.88
C ASP A 257 13.99 -1.61 20.15
N THR A 258 13.94 -0.71 21.15
CA THR A 258 13.17 -0.90 22.39
C THR A 258 11.69 -0.55 22.27
N ILE A 259 11.24 -0.04 21.11
CA ILE A 259 9.85 0.32 20.88
C ILE A 259 8.97 -0.95 20.94
N ARG A 260 7.80 -0.83 21.59
CA ARG A 260 6.90 -1.95 21.87
C ARG A 260 5.59 -1.82 21.10
N PHE A 261 4.99 -2.97 20.76
CA PHE A 261 3.69 -3.04 20.10
C PHE A 261 2.57 -3.01 21.14
N GLU A 262 2.37 -1.84 21.72
CA GLU A 262 1.45 -1.58 22.82
C GLU A 262 0.97 -0.13 22.81
N LEU A 263 0.00 0.18 23.68
CA LEU A 263 -0.30 1.57 24.00
C LEU A 263 0.91 2.14 24.77
N PRO A 264 1.61 3.14 24.23
CA PRO A 264 2.85 3.61 24.83
C PRO A 264 2.59 4.28 26.18
N GLU A 265 3.27 3.79 27.23
CA GLU A 265 3.25 4.44 28.55
C GLU A 265 4.14 5.70 28.58
N SER A 266 5.22 5.70 27.80
CA SER A 266 6.15 6.82 27.70
C SER A 266 5.62 7.92 26.78
N THR A 267 5.99 9.17 27.10
CA THR A 267 5.59 10.32 26.27
C THR A 267 6.27 10.27 24.91
N GLN A 268 5.68 10.95 23.93
CA GLN A 268 6.33 11.14 22.62
C GLN A 268 7.75 11.70 22.77
N ARG A 269 7.95 12.67 23.68
CA ARG A 269 9.26 13.29 23.94
C ARG A 269 10.33 12.29 24.40
N ASP A 270 9.97 11.34 25.26
CA ASP A 270 10.92 10.33 25.75
C ASP A 270 11.35 9.41 24.61
N ARG A 271 10.45 9.12 23.67
CA ARG A 271 10.75 8.31 22.47
C ARG A 271 11.61 9.06 21.46
N ASP A 272 11.47 10.38 21.36
CA ASP A 272 12.33 11.22 20.51
C ASP A 272 13.79 11.13 20.90
N VAL A 273 14.06 11.11 22.21
CA VAL A 273 15.42 10.99 22.76
C VAL A 273 16.03 9.62 22.44
N ALA A 274 15.21 8.58 22.37
CA ALA A 274 15.67 7.22 22.09
C ALA A 274 15.81 6.90 20.59
N ALA A 275 15.23 7.72 19.70
CA ALA A 275 15.27 7.50 18.27
C ALA A 275 16.59 7.96 17.64
N GLU A 276 17.02 7.27 16.58
CA GLU A 276 18.11 7.75 15.73
C GLU A 276 17.58 8.87 14.81
N VAL A 277 18.35 9.94 14.68
CA VAL A 277 18.04 11.08 13.81
C VAL A 277 19.05 11.16 12.67
N CYS A 278 18.59 10.87 11.45
CA CYS A 278 19.41 10.88 10.25
C CYS A 278 19.46 12.29 9.63
N SER A 279 20.57 12.62 8.95
CA SER A 279 20.72 13.92 8.30
C SER A 279 20.20 13.91 6.86
N THR A 280 20.41 12.82 6.13
CA THR A 280 20.03 12.70 4.71
C THR A 280 18.96 11.64 4.49
N PRO A 281 18.15 11.73 3.42
CA PRO A 281 17.19 10.68 3.06
C PRO A 281 17.86 9.33 2.82
N GLN A 282 19.06 9.29 2.22
CA GLN A 282 19.78 8.03 1.99
C GLN A 282 20.17 7.35 3.32
N GLN A 283 20.74 8.11 4.26
CA GLN A 283 21.06 7.58 5.59
C GLN A 283 19.79 7.08 6.30
N TRP A 284 18.70 7.83 6.21
CA TRP A 284 17.43 7.45 6.80
C TRP A 284 16.88 6.14 6.23
N VAL A 285 16.92 5.96 4.91
CA VAL A 285 16.54 4.71 4.24
C VAL A 285 17.42 3.55 4.69
N ASP A 286 18.74 3.73 4.72
CA ASP A 286 19.68 2.69 5.13
C ASP A 286 19.44 2.27 6.60
N SER A 287 19.24 3.24 7.50
CA SER A 287 18.97 2.98 8.92
C SER A 287 17.60 2.35 9.17
N LEU A 288 16.54 2.74 8.44
CA LEU A 288 15.23 2.06 8.49
C LEU A 288 15.33 0.60 8.01
N ASN A 289 16.13 0.35 6.97
CA ASN A 289 16.33 -1.00 6.46
C ASN A 289 17.16 -1.85 7.43
N ALA A 290 18.15 -1.27 8.09
CA ALA A 290 18.89 -1.94 9.17
C ALA A 290 17.98 -2.26 10.37
N PHE A 291 17.07 -1.34 10.73
CA PHE A 291 16.04 -1.58 11.76
C PHE A 291 15.16 -2.79 11.44
N LEU A 292 14.70 -2.93 10.19
CA LEU A 292 13.99 -4.13 9.74
C LEU A 292 14.81 -5.41 9.95
N ARG A 293 16.10 -5.41 9.59
CA ARG A 293 16.96 -6.58 9.75
C ARG A 293 17.10 -6.98 11.22
N ARG A 294 17.38 -6.01 12.11
CA ARG A 294 17.50 -6.28 13.55
C ARG A 294 16.19 -6.79 14.15
N GLY A 295 15.06 -6.20 13.79
CA GLY A 295 13.75 -6.67 14.27
C GLY A 295 13.38 -8.08 13.79
N LEU A 296 13.76 -8.45 12.57
CA LEU A 296 13.56 -9.80 12.04
C LEU A 296 14.49 -10.81 12.73
N GLU A 297 15.74 -10.42 13.02
CA GLU A 297 16.68 -11.25 13.78
C GLU A 297 16.18 -11.49 15.21
N ASP A 298 15.75 -10.44 15.89
CA ASP A 298 15.16 -10.51 17.23
C ASP A 298 13.91 -11.41 17.26
N HIS A 299 13.02 -11.30 16.26
CA HIS A 299 11.88 -12.21 16.09
C HIS A 299 12.30 -13.67 15.93
N ALA A 300 13.33 -13.95 15.13
CA ALA A 300 13.81 -15.32 14.92
C ALA A 300 14.43 -15.92 16.20
N GLN A 301 15.08 -15.09 17.02
CA GLN A 301 15.70 -15.52 18.28
C GLN A 301 14.68 -15.68 19.42
N ARG A 302 13.63 -14.85 19.46
CA ARG A 302 12.62 -14.82 20.53
C ARG A 302 11.19 -14.80 19.94
N PRO A 303 10.76 -15.81 19.17
CA PRO A 303 9.48 -15.75 18.46
C PRO A 303 8.26 -15.79 19.39
N GLU A 304 8.44 -16.19 20.64
CA GLU A 304 7.39 -16.27 21.67
C GLU A 304 7.61 -15.21 22.76
N TRP A 305 6.59 -15.07 23.63
CA TRP A 305 6.71 -14.27 24.85
C TRP A 305 7.78 -14.84 25.79
N ASP A 306 8.48 -13.96 26.49
CA ASP A 306 9.30 -14.35 27.64
C ASP A 306 8.45 -14.90 28.80
N GLU A 307 9.09 -15.47 29.81
CA GLU A 307 8.40 -16.11 30.95
C GLU A 307 7.50 -15.12 31.71
N THR A 308 7.92 -13.87 31.82
CA THR A 308 7.15 -12.78 32.46
C THR A 308 6.09 -12.17 31.54
N ARG A 309 6.07 -12.55 30.26
CA ARG A 309 5.20 -12.02 29.22
C ARG A 309 5.27 -10.49 29.07
N SER A 310 6.46 -9.95 29.30
CA SER A 310 6.79 -8.55 29.20
C SER A 310 7.36 -8.17 27.84
N THR A 311 7.96 -9.12 27.11
CA THR A 311 8.49 -8.86 25.78
C THR A 311 8.47 -10.12 24.91
N ARG A 312 8.50 -9.91 23.59
CA ARG A 312 8.81 -10.91 22.58
C ARG A 312 9.73 -10.34 21.51
N GLY A 313 10.20 -11.18 20.61
CA GLY A 313 10.99 -10.80 19.46
C GLY A 313 10.16 -10.09 18.39
N GLY A 314 10.75 -9.10 17.73
CA GLY A 314 10.12 -8.41 16.58
C GLY A 314 9.03 -7.40 16.96
N GLU A 315 8.86 -7.09 18.25
CA GLU A 315 7.90 -6.08 18.71
C GLU A 315 8.11 -4.72 18.05
N SER A 316 9.37 -4.37 17.78
CA SER A 316 9.71 -3.11 17.14
C SER A 316 9.13 -2.99 15.73
N LEU A 317 9.06 -4.10 14.98
CA LEU A 317 8.45 -4.15 13.65
C LEU A 317 6.93 -4.17 13.72
N MET A 318 6.36 -4.90 14.69
CA MET A 318 4.92 -4.87 14.96
C MET A 318 4.46 -3.48 15.38
N ALA A 319 5.28 -2.75 16.15
CA ALA A 319 5.06 -1.36 16.50
C ALA A 319 5.16 -0.46 15.27
N LEU A 320 6.19 -0.64 14.42
CA LEU A 320 6.37 0.17 13.21
C LEU A 320 5.13 0.16 12.30
N GLN A 321 4.36 -0.93 12.24
CA GLN A 321 3.10 -0.97 11.48
C GLN A 321 1.86 -0.45 12.24
N ASN A 322 2.00 0.15 13.42
CA ASN A 322 0.88 0.63 14.22
C ASN A 322 1.06 2.11 14.58
N ARG A 323 0.10 2.94 14.17
CA ARG A 323 0.14 4.39 14.37
C ARG A 323 0.16 4.75 15.84
N THR A 324 -0.68 4.09 16.64
CA THR A 324 -0.78 4.30 18.08
C THR A 324 0.53 3.97 18.80
N ALA A 325 1.12 2.80 18.56
CA ALA A 325 2.41 2.39 19.13
C ALA A 325 3.56 3.33 18.73
N MET A 326 3.44 3.97 17.57
CA MET A 326 4.44 4.89 17.02
C MET A 326 4.19 6.37 17.31
N TRP A 327 3.15 6.75 18.06
CA TRP A 327 2.76 8.17 18.21
C TRP A 327 2.59 8.87 16.86
N GLY A 328 1.97 8.19 15.89
CA GLY A 328 1.79 8.70 14.53
C GLY A 328 3.07 8.72 13.69
N ARG A 329 4.19 8.13 14.14
CA ARG A 329 5.47 8.12 13.41
C ARG A 329 5.73 6.83 12.65
N SER A 330 4.72 6.34 11.97
CA SER A 330 4.80 5.11 11.19
C SER A 330 4.94 5.41 9.70
N VAL A 331 6.10 5.12 9.11
CA VAL A 331 6.28 5.21 7.64
C VAL A 331 5.55 4.11 6.86
N ILE A 332 5.04 3.10 7.57
CA ILE A 332 4.32 1.97 7.00
C ILE A 332 2.82 2.23 7.02
N SER A 333 2.31 2.69 8.16
CA SER A 333 0.87 2.78 8.37
C SER A 333 0.36 4.20 8.27
N ASN A 334 1.18 5.25 8.22
CA ASN A 334 0.69 6.58 7.83
C ASN A 334 0.20 6.58 6.37
N CYS A 335 -0.55 7.59 5.95
CA CYS A 335 -1.03 7.69 4.56
C CYS A 335 -1.32 9.13 4.16
N TYR A 336 -1.34 9.43 2.87
CA TYR A 336 -1.80 10.73 2.36
C TYR A 336 -3.29 10.73 1.96
N CYS A 337 -3.73 9.68 1.27
CA CYS A 337 -5.03 9.66 0.58
C CYS A 337 -6.22 9.84 1.54
N ASP A 338 -7.19 10.67 1.17
CA ASP A 338 -8.47 10.78 1.87
C ASP A 338 -9.65 10.87 0.90
N GLY A 339 -10.60 9.92 1.01
CA GLY A 339 -11.75 9.83 0.11
C GLY A 339 -11.38 9.78 -1.38
N GLY A 340 -10.29 9.09 -1.74
CA GLY A 340 -9.81 8.99 -3.12
C GLY A 340 -9.06 10.22 -3.65
N ASN A 341 -8.96 11.30 -2.87
CA ASN A 341 -8.09 12.44 -3.16
C ASN A 341 -6.73 12.24 -2.50
N ILE A 342 -5.69 12.93 -2.97
CA ILE A 342 -4.37 12.86 -2.31
C ILE A 342 -4.35 13.55 -0.93
N THR A 343 -5.26 14.50 -0.69
CA THR A 343 -5.51 15.13 0.62
C THR A 343 -6.88 15.84 0.60
N SER A 344 -7.39 16.24 1.77
CA SER A 344 -8.69 16.92 1.92
C SER A 344 -8.66 17.94 3.08
N ASN A 345 -9.58 18.92 3.08
CA ASN A 345 -9.76 19.83 4.21
C ASN A 345 -10.16 19.10 5.50
N VAL A 346 -10.92 18.02 5.39
CA VAL A 346 -11.29 17.17 6.53
C VAL A 346 -10.05 16.54 7.15
N SER A 347 -9.17 15.96 6.32
CA SER A 347 -7.93 15.37 6.80
C SER A 347 -7.03 16.39 7.51
N ALA A 348 -7.03 17.65 7.07
CA ALA A 348 -6.30 18.74 7.73
C ALA A 348 -6.87 19.04 9.12
N GLY A 349 -8.20 19.05 9.26
CA GLY A 349 -8.86 19.19 10.57
C GLY A 349 -8.55 18.03 11.51
N GLU A 350 -8.57 16.80 11.02
CA GLU A 350 -8.25 15.61 11.83
C GLU A 350 -6.77 15.60 12.26
N ARG A 351 -5.84 16.01 11.40
CA ARG A 351 -4.43 16.22 11.79
C ARG A 351 -4.28 17.19 12.96
N ALA A 352 -4.90 18.36 12.87
CA ALA A 352 -4.79 19.38 13.91
C ALA A 352 -5.35 18.91 15.26
N LYS A 353 -6.46 18.15 15.24
CA LYS A 353 -7.01 17.52 16.45
C LYS A 353 -6.06 16.47 17.02
N ALA A 354 -5.50 15.61 16.17
CA ALA A 354 -4.59 14.56 16.59
C ALA A 354 -3.31 15.12 17.21
N GLU A 355 -2.74 16.19 16.65
CA GLU A 355 -1.59 16.89 17.22
C GLU A 355 -1.91 17.44 18.62
N ALA A 356 -3.05 18.12 18.79
CA ALA A 356 -3.47 18.65 20.08
C ALA A 356 -3.76 17.55 21.12
N GLU A 357 -4.36 16.43 20.73
CA GLU A 357 -4.59 15.29 21.63
C GLU A 357 -3.30 14.53 21.97
N GLY A 358 -2.39 14.40 21.00
CA GLY A 358 -1.07 13.80 21.17
C GLY A 358 -0.23 14.56 22.20
N GLU A 359 -0.27 15.89 22.18
CA GLU A 359 0.35 16.76 23.20
C GLU A 359 -0.23 16.52 24.61
N ASN A 360 -1.48 16.12 24.70
CA ASN A 360 -2.15 15.73 25.95
C ASN A 360 -1.93 14.26 26.33
N GLY A 361 -0.99 13.57 25.67
CA GLY A 361 -0.60 12.20 26.00
C GLY A 361 -1.52 11.11 25.43
N ARG A 362 -2.37 11.42 24.43
CA ARG A 362 -3.28 10.44 23.82
C ARG A 362 -2.73 9.89 22.50
N ALA A 363 -1.88 8.85 22.58
CA ALA A 363 -1.28 8.22 21.40
C ALA A 363 -2.31 7.68 20.38
N VAL A 364 -3.48 7.23 20.85
CA VAL A 364 -4.57 6.73 20.00
C VAL A 364 -5.14 7.79 19.07
N ALA A 365 -4.92 9.08 19.35
CA ALA A 365 -5.42 10.18 18.51
C ALA A 365 -4.81 10.19 17.10
N TYR A 366 -3.68 9.52 16.90
CA TYR A 366 -3.04 9.39 15.58
C TYR A 366 -3.64 8.28 14.70
N GLU A 367 -4.57 7.48 15.24
CA GLU A 367 -5.24 6.42 14.49
C GLU A 367 -6.12 7.02 13.38
N GLY A 368 -5.99 6.52 12.14
CA GLY A 368 -6.78 6.99 10.99
C GLY A 368 -6.43 8.38 10.44
N VAL A 369 -5.39 9.05 10.95
CA VAL A 369 -4.99 10.41 10.54
C VAL A 369 -4.17 10.39 9.25
N CYS A 370 -4.53 11.19 8.25
CA CYS A 370 -3.73 11.27 7.01
C CYS A 370 -2.66 12.35 7.14
N SER A 371 -1.41 12.02 6.79
CA SER A 371 -0.26 12.90 6.67
C SER A 371 -0.52 14.03 5.68
N ASP A 372 0.19 15.15 5.83
CA ASP A 372 0.07 16.29 4.92
C ASP A 372 1.08 16.18 3.75
N PRO A 373 0.63 15.87 2.52
CA PRO A 373 1.53 15.81 1.38
C PRO A 373 1.98 17.21 0.92
N ARG A 374 1.38 18.29 1.42
CA ARG A 374 1.72 19.69 1.08
C ARG A 374 2.63 20.37 2.12
N ASP A 375 3.07 19.65 3.15
CA ASP A 375 3.97 20.23 4.15
C ASP A 375 5.37 20.48 3.57
N GLU A 376 5.80 21.74 3.66
CA GLU A 376 7.03 22.21 3.04
C GLU A 376 8.30 21.74 3.77
N THR A 377 8.17 21.31 5.04
CA THR A 377 9.30 20.95 5.91
C THR A 377 9.96 19.68 5.40
N TRP A 378 9.19 18.61 5.22
CA TRP A 378 9.72 17.33 4.74
C TRP A 378 10.02 17.39 3.25
N ALA A 379 9.22 18.13 2.47
CA ALA A 379 9.46 18.32 1.05
C ALA A 379 10.81 19.03 0.81
N SER A 380 11.12 20.09 1.58
CA SER A 380 12.41 20.79 1.49
C SER A 380 13.58 19.89 1.83
N TRP A 381 13.49 19.15 2.93
CA TRP A 381 14.52 18.20 3.31
C TRP A 381 14.81 17.17 2.20
N LEU A 382 13.78 16.65 1.53
CA LEU A 382 13.95 15.77 0.38
C LEU A 382 14.61 16.47 -0.81
N ARG A 383 14.14 17.67 -1.18
CA ARG A 383 14.66 18.41 -2.34
C ARG A 383 16.12 18.82 -2.19
N GLU A 384 16.53 19.24 -0.99
CA GLU A 384 17.91 19.57 -0.63
C GLU A 384 18.87 18.41 -0.90
N HIS A 385 18.37 17.18 -0.83
CA HIS A 385 19.14 15.95 -1.07
C HIS A 385 18.80 15.28 -2.42
N GLY A 386 18.23 16.03 -3.37
CA GLY A 386 17.99 15.57 -4.73
C GLY A 386 16.76 14.67 -4.91
N VAL A 387 16.01 14.36 -3.86
CA VAL A 387 14.75 13.60 -3.96
C VAL A 387 13.65 14.53 -4.44
N ARG A 388 12.88 14.10 -5.45
CA ARG A 388 11.82 14.88 -6.11
C ARG A 388 10.47 14.19 -6.14
N ARG A 389 10.41 12.94 -5.69
CA ARG A 389 9.19 12.14 -5.78
C ARG A 389 9.07 11.15 -4.62
N VAL A 390 7.85 10.96 -4.16
CA VAL A 390 7.48 9.92 -3.17
C VAL A 390 6.34 9.08 -3.73
N ILE A 391 6.48 7.76 -3.70
CA ILE A 391 5.46 6.79 -4.16
C ILE A 391 5.08 5.85 -3.01
N VAL A 392 3.78 5.72 -2.77
CA VAL A 392 3.22 5.02 -1.60
C VAL A 392 1.95 4.20 -1.91
N GLY A 393 1.53 3.39 -0.94
CA GLY A 393 0.29 2.61 -0.90
C GLY A 393 -0.55 2.88 0.36
N HIS A 394 -0.94 1.82 1.05
CA HIS A 394 -1.59 1.74 2.38
C HIS A 394 -3.05 2.21 2.53
N LYS A 395 -3.43 3.36 1.96
CA LYS A 395 -4.83 3.83 2.01
C LYS A 395 -5.47 3.90 0.62
N PRO A 396 -6.66 3.29 0.42
CA PRO A 396 -7.35 3.21 -0.87
C PRO A 396 -7.39 4.51 -1.63
N SER A 397 -6.85 4.51 -2.85
CA SER A 397 -6.90 5.65 -3.75
C SER A 397 -8.08 5.60 -4.71
N GLY A 398 -8.87 4.52 -4.70
CA GLY A 398 -9.96 4.29 -5.66
C GLY A 398 -9.47 3.56 -6.91
N ASP A 399 -10.10 3.79 -8.05
CA ASP A 399 -9.83 3.11 -9.32
C ASP A 399 -8.70 3.72 -10.15
N SER A 400 -8.03 4.75 -9.64
CA SER A 400 -6.78 5.27 -10.20
C SER A 400 -5.92 5.87 -9.07
N PRO A 401 -4.59 6.00 -9.28
CA PRO A 401 -3.72 6.62 -8.29
C PRO A 401 -4.17 8.03 -7.91
N ALA A 402 -3.94 8.41 -6.66
CA ALA A 402 -4.08 9.78 -6.18
C ALA A 402 -2.73 10.50 -6.34
N VAL A 403 -2.74 11.71 -6.89
CA VAL A 403 -1.53 12.44 -7.29
C VAL A 403 -1.51 13.81 -6.60
N LEU A 404 -0.36 14.19 -6.04
CA LEU A 404 -0.01 15.58 -5.76
C LEU A 404 1.03 16.02 -6.78
N SER A 405 0.68 17.02 -7.59
CA SER A 405 1.62 17.65 -8.51
C SER A 405 2.80 18.27 -7.77
N SER A 406 4.00 18.17 -8.35
CA SER A 406 5.19 18.86 -7.84
C SER A 406 5.04 20.37 -7.77
N ARG A 407 4.01 20.98 -8.37
CA ARG A 407 3.77 22.43 -8.31
C ARG A 407 3.47 22.97 -6.90
N TYR A 408 3.10 22.10 -5.96
CA TYR A 408 2.76 22.50 -4.59
C TYR A 408 4.01 22.70 -3.73
N THR A 409 4.92 21.74 -3.76
CA THR A 409 6.08 21.69 -2.85
C THR A 409 7.38 21.33 -3.59
N GLY A 410 7.41 21.28 -4.92
CA GLY A 410 8.54 20.77 -5.70
C GLY A 410 8.78 19.25 -5.56
N VAL A 411 7.97 18.54 -4.78
CA VAL A 411 7.99 17.07 -4.65
C VAL A 411 6.67 16.51 -5.16
N GLU A 412 6.73 15.58 -6.11
CA GLU A 412 5.56 14.84 -6.57
C GLU A 412 5.22 13.69 -5.62
N VAL A 413 3.94 13.52 -5.29
CA VAL A 413 3.48 12.41 -4.44
C VAL A 413 2.47 11.56 -5.20
N LEU A 414 2.69 10.25 -5.24
CA LEU A 414 1.80 9.30 -5.91
C LEU A 414 1.37 8.22 -4.91
N SER A 415 0.07 8.11 -4.64
CA SER A 415 -0.52 7.02 -3.84
C SER A 415 -1.30 6.08 -4.75
N ALA A 416 -0.96 4.79 -4.74
CA ALA A 416 -1.52 3.80 -5.66
C ALA A 416 -1.97 2.51 -4.98
N ASP A 417 -2.45 2.61 -3.73
CA ASP A 417 -3.19 1.53 -3.09
C ASP A 417 -4.37 1.11 -3.98
N THR A 418 -4.41 -0.18 -4.30
CA THR A 418 -5.38 -0.83 -5.20
C THR A 418 -6.60 -1.41 -4.48
N SER A 419 -6.61 -1.39 -3.15
CA SER A 419 -7.75 -1.82 -2.34
C SER A 419 -8.95 -0.90 -2.60
N TYR A 420 -10.15 -1.50 -2.65
CA TYR A 420 -11.41 -0.80 -2.90
C TYR A 420 -11.45 0.04 -4.20
N SER A 421 -10.70 -0.35 -5.23
CA SER A 421 -10.84 0.25 -6.57
C SER A 421 -12.24 0.08 -7.15
N ASP A 422 -12.94 -1.00 -6.80
CA ASP A 422 -14.37 -1.17 -7.11
C ASP A 422 -15.11 -1.83 -5.94
N PRO A 423 -15.61 -1.03 -4.97
CA PRO A 423 -16.21 -1.55 -3.75
C PRO A 423 -17.56 -2.24 -3.99
N GLN A 424 -18.11 -2.21 -5.21
CA GLN A 424 -19.36 -2.90 -5.55
C GLN A 424 -19.16 -4.39 -5.85
N THR A 425 -17.90 -4.81 -6.00
CA THR A 425 -17.55 -6.19 -6.34
C THR A 425 -17.10 -6.98 -5.11
N GLY A 426 -17.23 -8.31 -5.17
CA GLY A 426 -16.92 -9.18 -4.03
C GLY A 426 -15.45 -9.14 -3.58
N ASP A 427 -14.52 -8.86 -4.49
CA ASP A 427 -13.09 -8.70 -4.20
C ASP A 427 -12.66 -7.25 -3.93
N GLY A 428 -13.61 -6.31 -4.04
CA GLY A 428 -13.41 -4.87 -3.88
C GLY A 428 -12.56 -4.21 -4.97
N ARG A 429 -12.20 -4.90 -6.05
CA ARG A 429 -11.32 -4.38 -7.11
C ARG A 429 -11.95 -4.40 -8.49
N GLY A 430 -12.88 -5.32 -8.75
CA GLY A 430 -13.69 -5.35 -9.96
C GLY A 430 -12.83 -5.33 -11.22
N GLY A 431 -13.24 -4.60 -12.26
CA GLY A 431 -12.51 -4.49 -13.54
C GLY A 431 -11.31 -3.54 -13.52
N ALA A 432 -11.16 -2.73 -12.48
CA ALA A 432 -10.18 -1.65 -12.43
C ALA A 432 -8.73 -2.16 -12.37
N VAL A 433 -7.81 -1.33 -12.88
CA VAL A 433 -6.36 -1.52 -12.81
C VAL A 433 -5.72 -0.16 -12.64
N ALA A 434 -4.84 0.00 -11.65
CA ALA A 434 -4.10 1.23 -11.39
C ALA A 434 -2.59 0.93 -11.44
N GLY A 435 -1.83 1.71 -12.20
CA GLY A 435 -0.39 1.52 -12.36
C GLY A 435 0.38 2.83 -12.39
N ILE A 436 1.63 2.75 -11.91
CA ILE A 436 2.62 3.81 -12.03
C ILE A 436 3.84 3.23 -12.77
N LEU A 437 4.33 4.00 -13.74
CA LEU A 437 5.57 3.73 -14.45
C LEU A 437 6.44 4.98 -14.40
N LEU A 438 7.69 4.85 -13.95
CA LEU A 438 8.69 5.89 -14.12
C LEU A 438 9.48 5.64 -15.38
N ARG A 439 9.76 6.69 -16.15
CA ARG A 439 10.51 6.59 -17.40
C ARG A 439 11.47 7.76 -17.58
N GLY A 440 12.69 7.47 -17.99
CA GLY A 440 13.70 8.51 -18.20
C GLY A 440 15.03 7.99 -18.76
N GLU A 441 15.93 8.90 -19.08
CA GLU A 441 17.29 8.55 -19.55
C GLU A 441 18.18 8.04 -18.41
N SER A 442 17.86 8.40 -17.16
CA SER A 442 18.52 7.92 -15.95
C SER A 442 17.52 7.83 -14.78
N LEU A 443 17.91 7.15 -13.70
CA LEU A 443 17.10 7.09 -12.46
C LEU A 443 16.94 8.48 -11.80
N ASP A 444 17.85 9.42 -12.09
CA ASP A 444 17.83 10.77 -11.51
C ASP A 444 16.96 11.75 -12.29
N ALA A 445 16.54 11.40 -13.52
CA ALA A 445 15.77 12.26 -14.41
C ALA A 445 14.63 11.47 -15.07
N MET A 446 13.56 11.25 -14.30
CA MET A 446 12.37 10.50 -14.73
C MET A 446 11.10 11.33 -14.65
N HIS A 447 10.20 11.10 -15.61
CA HIS A 447 8.78 11.46 -15.49
C HIS A 447 7.97 10.25 -15.02
N SER A 448 6.87 10.52 -14.33
CA SER A 448 5.89 9.51 -13.98
C SER A 448 4.85 9.37 -15.09
N VAL A 449 4.38 8.15 -15.32
CA VAL A 449 3.21 7.84 -16.12
C VAL A 449 2.23 7.12 -15.20
N VAL A 450 1.08 7.76 -14.97
CA VAL A 450 -0.04 7.17 -14.24
C VAL A 450 -1.00 6.60 -15.26
N PHE A 451 -1.25 5.29 -15.21
CA PHE A 451 -2.02 4.59 -16.24
C PHE A 451 -2.94 3.53 -15.64
N GLY A 452 -3.93 3.08 -16.43
CA GLY A 452 -4.80 2.02 -16.00
C GLY A 452 -6.17 2.00 -16.67
N VAL A 453 -7.08 1.26 -16.03
CA VAL A 453 -8.47 1.09 -16.42
C VAL A 453 -9.33 1.43 -15.20
N LEU A 454 -10.25 2.37 -15.37
CA LEU A 454 -11.20 2.77 -14.33
C LEU A 454 -12.26 1.68 -14.12
N ARG A 455 -13.04 1.78 -13.03
CA ARG A 455 -14.08 0.80 -12.71
C ARG A 455 -15.18 0.68 -13.78
N ASP A 456 -15.40 1.76 -14.55
CA ASP A 456 -16.37 1.79 -15.66
C ASP A 456 -15.80 1.21 -16.98
N GLY A 457 -14.54 0.77 -16.98
CA GLY A 457 -13.84 0.24 -18.14
C GLY A 457 -13.13 1.29 -18.99
N SER A 458 -13.25 2.58 -18.66
CA SER A 458 -12.53 3.65 -19.36
C SER A 458 -11.03 3.54 -19.11
N VAL A 459 -10.23 3.71 -20.16
CA VAL A 459 -8.77 3.72 -20.07
C VAL A 459 -8.29 5.12 -19.70
N HIS A 460 -7.32 5.21 -18.80
CA HIS A 460 -6.69 6.48 -18.44
C HIS A 460 -5.16 6.40 -18.56
N GLU A 461 -4.55 7.52 -18.92
CA GLU A 461 -3.09 7.67 -18.93
C GLU A 461 -2.71 9.15 -18.87
N ALA A 462 -1.79 9.49 -17.97
CA ALA A 462 -1.20 10.80 -17.91
C ALA A 462 0.31 10.67 -17.68
N THR A 463 1.10 11.30 -18.54
CA THR A 463 2.52 11.56 -18.28
C THR A 463 2.61 12.83 -17.44
N LEU A 464 3.33 12.81 -16.33
CA LEU A 464 3.58 13.98 -15.47
C LEU A 464 4.90 14.66 -15.88
N PRO A 465 5.21 15.88 -15.40
CA PRO A 465 6.46 16.54 -15.73
C PRO A 465 7.70 15.72 -15.38
N THR A 466 8.76 15.87 -16.18
CA THR A 466 10.07 15.32 -15.81
C THR A 466 10.62 16.10 -14.63
N LEU A 467 11.13 15.41 -13.62
CA LEU A 467 11.72 16.04 -12.44
C LEU A 467 13.22 15.78 -12.44
N SER A 468 14.00 16.84 -12.23
CA SER A 468 15.45 16.93 -12.35
C SER A 468 15.99 16.86 -13.81
N GLY A 469 17.29 17.15 -13.98
CA GLY A 469 17.97 17.13 -15.27
C GLY A 469 17.63 18.31 -16.18
N GLY A 470 18.03 18.24 -17.45
CA GLY A 470 17.83 19.33 -18.43
C GLY A 470 16.37 19.57 -18.85
N GLN A 471 15.45 18.65 -18.48
CA GLN A 471 14.01 18.74 -18.74
C GLN A 471 13.19 18.95 -17.45
N ASP A 472 13.82 19.39 -16.36
CA ASP A 472 13.13 19.61 -15.08
C ASP A 472 11.92 20.54 -15.25
N GLY A 473 10.77 20.09 -14.73
CA GLY A 473 9.48 20.77 -14.83
C GLY A 473 8.90 20.86 -16.25
N ARG A 474 9.52 20.23 -17.26
CA ARG A 474 9.06 20.27 -18.65
C ARG A 474 8.27 19.03 -19.03
N GLY A 475 7.36 19.25 -19.99
CA GLY A 475 6.48 18.22 -20.53
C GLY A 475 5.42 17.75 -19.54
N GLY A 476 4.64 16.77 -19.96
CA GLY A 476 3.58 16.17 -19.14
C GLY A 476 2.25 16.91 -19.15
N ASP A 477 1.30 16.33 -18.45
CA ASP A 477 -0.05 16.80 -18.26
C ASP A 477 -0.07 17.92 -17.22
N PRO A 478 -0.65 19.09 -17.52
CA PRO A 478 -0.62 20.23 -16.62
C PRO A 478 -1.67 20.16 -15.49
N PHE A 479 -2.60 19.21 -15.56
CA PHE A 479 -3.78 19.22 -14.71
C PHE A 479 -3.81 18.09 -13.68
N VAL A 480 -3.35 16.88 -14.03
CA VAL A 480 -3.39 15.74 -13.10
C VAL A 480 -2.64 16.05 -11.80
N GLY A 481 -3.31 15.77 -10.67
CA GLY A 481 -2.79 16.04 -9.33
C GLY A 481 -2.90 17.49 -8.87
N VAL A 482 -3.78 18.27 -9.51
CA VAL A 482 -4.11 19.64 -9.12
C VAL A 482 -5.52 19.71 -8.52
N GLU A 483 -5.65 20.44 -7.42
CA GLU A 483 -6.92 20.83 -6.80
C GLU A 483 -7.50 22.08 -7.48
N LEU A 484 -8.79 22.03 -7.81
CA LEU A 484 -9.57 23.08 -8.42
C LEU A 484 -10.20 23.99 -7.34
N ALA A 485 -10.65 25.18 -7.74
CA ALA A 485 -11.22 26.19 -6.83
C ALA A 485 -12.40 25.69 -5.97
N ASP A 486 -13.14 24.70 -6.47
CA ASP A 486 -14.32 24.12 -5.83
C ASP A 486 -14.01 22.83 -5.01
N GLY A 487 -12.73 22.58 -4.76
CA GLY A 487 -12.22 21.46 -3.96
C GLY A 487 -12.21 20.11 -4.68
N TRP A 488 -12.48 20.09 -5.98
CA TRP A 488 -12.30 18.88 -6.81
C TRP A 488 -10.85 18.71 -7.20
N TRP A 489 -10.40 17.47 -7.29
CA TRP A 489 -9.06 17.12 -7.76
C TRP A 489 -9.12 16.56 -9.17
N VAL A 490 -8.18 16.94 -10.03
CA VAL A 490 -7.99 16.29 -11.32
C VAL A 490 -7.26 14.96 -11.08
N LYS A 491 -7.98 13.86 -11.18
CA LYS A 491 -7.50 12.53 -10.77
C LYS A 491 -6.80 11.79 -11.91
N ALA A 492 -7.40 11.80 -13.10
CA ALA A 492 -6.89 11.05 -14.24
C ALA A 492 -7.25 11.71 -15.57
N ARG A 493 -6.41 11.53 -16.59
CA ARG A 493 -6.70 11.90 -17.98
C ARG A 493 -7.19 10.67 -18.75
N LEU A 494 -8.36 10.78 -19.39
CA LEU A 494 -8.97 9.67 -20.12
C LEU A 494 -8.40 9.54 -21.54
N LYS A 495 -8.16 8.31 -21.98
CA LYS A 495 -7.84 7.97 -23.38
C LYS A 495 -9.15 7.78 -24.16
N LYS A 496 -9.68 8.86 -24.76
CA LYS A 496 -10.83 8.82 -25.68
C LYS A 496 -10.43 9.25 -27.09
N ALA A 497 -11.13 8.72 -28.09
CA ALA A 497 -11.00 9.12 -29.49
C ALA A 497 -11.90 10.33 -29.79
N GLU A 498 -11.61 11.49 -29.22
CA GLU A 498 -12.41 12.72 -29.39
C GLU A 498 -11.50 13.96 -29.41
N PRO A 499 -11.92 15.10 -30.01
CA PRO A 499 -11.02 16.18 -30.42
C PRO A 499 -10.33 16.92 -29.26
N GLU A 500 -10.80 16.75 -28.02
CA GLU A 500 -10.24 17.39 -26.82
C GLU A 500 -10.02 16.34 -25.71
N ALA A 501 -8.97 16.52 -24.92
CA ALA A 501 -8.71 15.67 -23.76
C ALA A 501 -9.84 15.79 -22.71
N SER A 502 -10.21 14.67 -22.11
CA SER A 502 -11.17 14.60 -20.99
C SER A 502 -10.48 14.18 -19.70
N TYR A 503 -10.95 14.71 -18.57
CA TYR A 503 -10.40 14.45 -17.25
C TYR A 503 -11.45 13.90 -16.30
N LEU A 504 -11.07 12.88 -15.54
CA LEU A 504 -11.80 12.42 -14.37
C LEU A 504 -11.42 13.32 -13.18
N LEU A 505 -12.42 13.96 -12.60
CA LEU A 505 -12.29 14.66 -11.33
C LEU A 505 -12.76 13.77 -10.18
N CYS A 506 -12.16 13.92 -9.00
CA CYS A 506 -12.65 13.33 -7.76
C CYS A 506 -12.80 14.35 -6.63
N ARG A 507 -13.76 14.09 -5.74
CA ARG A 507 -13.89 14.79 -4.47
C ARG A 507 -14.51 13.87 -3.44
N GLY A 508 -13.75 13.57 -2.40
CA GLY A 508 -14.21 12.74 -1.30
C GLY A 508 -13.61 13.10 0.06
N GLU A 509 -14.10 12.40 1.07
CA GLU A 509 -13.63 12.45 2.45
C GLU A 509 -13.83 11.06 3.08
N PHE A 510 -12.92 10.66 3.96
CA PHE A 510 -12.93 9.36 4.62
C PHE A 510 -13.02 8.17 3.62
N ARG A 511 -14.20 7.54 3.54
CA ARG A 511 -14.51 6.36 2.72
C ARG A 511 -15.45 6.67 1.55
N THR A 512 -15.81 7.93 1.36
CA THR A 512 -16.76 8.35 0.32
C THR A 512 -16.03 9.17 -0.73
N VAL A 513 -16.30 8.88 -2.01
CA VAL A 513 -15.71 9.59 -3.14
C VAL A 513 -16.77 9.83 -4.22
N ASN A 514 -16.79 11.05 -4.76
CA ASN A 514 -17.59 11.41 -5.91
C ASN A 514 -16.69 11.61 -7.12
N TYR A 515 -17.23 11.32 -8.30
CA TYR A 515 -16.53 11.44 -9.57
C TYR A 515 -17.36 12.21 -10.58
N ARG A 516 -16.69 12.98 -11.45
CA ARG A 516 -17.29 13.55 -12.66
C ARG A 516 -16.25 13.67 -13.75
N VAL A 517 -16.68 13.65 -15.01
CA VAL A 517 -15.81 13.83 -16.17
C VAL A 517 -16.03 15.21 -16.76
N VAL A 518 -14.95 15.91 -17.11
CA VAL A 518 -14.96 17.27 -17.67
C VAL A 518 -13.97 17.37 -18.84
N SER A 519 -14.07 18.42 -19.66
CA SER A 519 -13.10 18.70 -20.72
C SER A 519 -11.87 19.45 -20.20
N ALA A 520 -10.77 19.45 -20.98
CA ALA A 520 -9.56 20.23 -20.68
C ALA A 520 -9.85 21.74 -20.53
N THR A 521 -10.75 22.27 -21.37
CA THR A 521 -11.21 23.66 -21.32
C THR A 521 -11.94 23.97 -20.02
N GLU A 522 -12.80 23.07 -19.55
CA GLU A 522 -13.50 23.23 -18.28
C GLU A 522 -12.52 23.20 -17.09
N VAL A 523 -11.55 22.26 -17.09
CA VAL A 523 -10.48 22.25 -16.08
C VAL A 523 -9.70 23.57 -16.07
N SER A 524 -9.34 24.07 -17.25
CA SER A 524 -8.61 25.34 -17.38
C SER A 524 -9.41 26.52 -16.82
N ALA A 525 -10.72 26.57 -17.10
CA ALA A 525 -11.61 27.60 -16.58
C ALA A 525 -11.75 27.53 -15.04
N LEU A 526 -11.83 26.33 -14.47
CA LEU A 526 -11.92 26.13 -13.02
C LEU A 526 -10.60 26.50 -12.32
N LEU A 527 -9.45 26.23 -12.94
CA LEU A 527 -8.13 26.61 -12.43
C LEU A 527 -7.88 28.12 -12.46
N ALA A 528 -8.31 28.81 -13.52
CA ALA A 528 -8.14 30.26 -13.63
C ALA A 528 -8.87 31.03 -12.49
N ASN A 529 -9.91 30.42 -11.92
CA ASN A 529 -10.66 30.96 -10.79
C ASN A 529 -10.13 30.49 -9.42
N ALA A 530 -9.08 29.66 -9.38
CA ALA A 530 -8.50 29.18 -8.14
C ALA A 530 -7.61 30.26 -7.50
N PRO A 531 -7.64 30.40 -6.16
CA PRO A 531 -6.72 31.30 -5.47
C PRO A 531 -5.27 30.89 -5.72
N LYS A 532 -4.40 31.88 -6.01
CA LYS A 532 -2.97 31.64 -6.21
C LYS A 532 -2.35 30.97 -4.98
N ILE A 533 -1.58 29.91 -5.20
CA ILE A 533 -0.83 29.23 -4.14
C ILE A 533 0.25 30.20 -3.62
N LYS A 534 0.25 30.51 -2.32
CA LYS A 534 1.28 31.37 -1.71
C LYS A 534 2.66 30.75 -1.89
N GLY A 535 3.62 31.52 -2.42
CA GLY A 535 5.03 31.10 -2.54
C GLY A 535 5.45 30.62 -3.94
N GLN A 536 4.58 30.63 -4.95
CA GLN A 536 5.02 30.43 -6.33
C GLN A 536 5.83 31.64 -6.83
N PRO A 537 7.01 31.44 -7.47
CA PRO A 537 7.55 32.46 -8.35
C PRO A 537 6.54 32.74 -9.47
N ASP A 538 6.42 34.01 -9.88
CA ASP A 538 5.49 34.43 -10.93
C ASP A 538 5.59 33.49 -12.15
N GLU A 539 4.43 33.14 -12.74
CA GLU A 539 4.23 32.22 -13.87
C GLU A 539 5.05 32.51 -15.14
N ALA A 540 5.92 33.52 -15.13
CA ALA A 540 6.82 33.88 -16.22
C ALA A 540 7.85 32.78 -16.58
N GLY A 541 8.00 31.72 -15.78
CA GLY A 541 8.91 30.60 -16.04
C GLY A 541 8.30 29.34 -16.69
N TYR A 542 6.96 29.20 -16.68
CA TYR A 542 6.25 28.00 -17.16
C TYR A 542 5.22 28.34 -18.25
N CYS A 543 5.57 29.24 -19.15
CA CYS A 543 4.74 29.55 -20.31
C CYS A 543 4.80 28.37 -21.31
N CYS A 544 3.90 27.40 -21.12
CA CYS A 544 3.48 26.52 -22.20
C CYS A 544 2.77 27.40 -23.23
N THR A 545 3.48 27.75 -24.32
CA THR A 545 2.84 28.35 -25.49
C THR A 545 1.94 27.28 -26.11
N ILE A 546 0.65 27.36 -25.82
CA ILE A 546 -0.39 26.66 -26.58
C ILE A 546 -0.45 27.35 -27.95
N LEU A 547 -0.16 26.61 -29.02
CA LEU A 547 -0.66 26.92 -30.36
C LEU A 547 -1.88 26.05 -30.62
#